data_AF-A0A7X7JJR4-F1
#
_entry.id   AF-A0A7X7JJR4-F1
#
_cell.length_a   1.000
_cell.length_b   1.000
_cell.length_c   1.000
_cell.angle_alpha   90.00
_cell.angle_beta   90.00
_cell.angle_gamma   90.00
#
_symmetry.space_group_name_H-M   'P 1'
#
loop_
_entity.id
_entity.type
_entity.pdbx_description
1 polymer ?
#
loop_
_entity_poly.entity_id
_entity_poly.type
_entity_poly.pdbx_seq_one_letter_code
_entity_poly.pdbx_strand_id
1 'polypeptide(L)'
;MLYHLHEFNRALLGPVTHLAEAGARMFSAPGSWLSQVPGAARIAAGYELMYRLGKEYQKPEFGIRSVEIDGARVAVIERAAVTKPFCQLVRFKRYSDDPDLVAKLKQQPVVLVVAPLSGHHATLLRDTVRSLLVDHKVYITDWIDARMVPVDQGPFTLDDYVDYIREFIDHIGAEHLHVISVCQPTVPVLAAVSLMAAAGEAVPQSLTMMGGPIDARRSPTQVNDLASTKSLRWFETHLVHEVPAHYPGRGRRVYPGFLQHAGFIAMNPGRHMSSHWEFYNHLVQGDLEDAEAHRRFYDEYNAVLDLPAEYYLDCIRIVFQEHLLPRGLWHVHGTRVAPELIEDTPLLTIEGELDDISGQGQTRAAHDLCTGIRDELKFHLTVQGAGHYGIFSGRRWRNHVYPEVKAFIARASERSTSKPPPSLDEDEGCDG
;
A
#
# COMPACT_ATOMS: atom_id res chain seq x y z
N MET A 1 1.08 28.52 4.80
CA MET A 1 -0.11 29.29 4.34
C MET A 1 -1.09 28.47 3.52
N LEU A 2 -0.64 27.67 2.53
CA LEU A 2 -1.55 26.89 1.67
C LEU A 2 -2.47 25.94 2.42
N TYR A 3 -1.96 25.20 3.41
CA TYR A 3 -2.79 24.31 4.24
C TYR A 3 -3.90 25.10 4.96
N HIS A 4 -3.56 26.18 5.67
CA HIS A 4 -4.56 27.02 6.34
C HIS A 4 -5.59 27.62 5.36
N LEU A 5 -5.18 28.03 4.16
CA LEU A 5 -6.08 28.55 3.14
C LEU A 5 -7.02 27.45 2.61
N HIS A 6 -6.49 26.24 2.40
CA HIS A 6 -7.29 25.07 2.02
C HIS A 6 -8.35 24.77 3.07
N GLU A 7 -7.97 24.73 4.36
CA GLU A 7 -8.89 24.51 5.47
C GLU A 7 -9.93 25.62 5.62
N PHE A 8 -9.53 26.87 5.41
CA PHE A 8 -10.45 28.01 5.44
C PHE A 8 -11.48 27.93 4.32
N ASN A 9 -11.04 27.66 3.08
CA ASN A 9 -11.93 27.45 1.94
C ASN A 9 -12.86 26.26 2.18
N ARG A 10 -12.35 25.17 2.77
CA ARG A 10 -13.13 23.99 3.13
C ARG A 10 -14.23 24.32 4.15
N ALA A 11 -13.88 25.03 5.22
CA ALA A 11 -14.84 25.45 6.23
C ALA A 11 -15.93 26.39 5.66
N LEU A 12 -15.57 27.27 4.72
CA LEU A 12 -16.51 28.15 4.04
C LEU A 12 -17.46 27.40 3.09
N LEU A 13 -16.96 26.38 2.38
CA LEU A 13 -17.72 25.64 1.38
C LEU A 13 -18.59 24.52 1.96
N GLY A 14 -18.30 24.04 3.18
CA GLY A 14 -19.03 22.95 3.84
C GLY A 14 -20.56 23.05 3.78
N PRO A 15 -21.19 24.21 4.10
CA PRO A 15 -22.64 24.38 3.98
C PRO A 15 -23.16 24.20 2.54
N VAL A 16 -22.42 24.68 1.54
CA VAL A 16 -22.76 24.55 0.11
C VAL A 16 -22.67 23.09 -0.33
N THR A 17 -21.65 22.38 0.15
CA THR A 17 -21.44 20.96 -0.13
C THR A 17 -22.59 20.09 0.42
N HIS A 18 -23.06 20.33 1.64
CA HIS A 18 -24.22 19.61 2.20
C HIS A 18 -25.51 19.90 1.43
N LEU A 19 -25.72 21.14 0.99
CA LEU A 19 -26.85 21.49 0.13
C LEU A 19 -26.76 20.79 -1.23
N ALA A 20 -25.54 20.65 -1.78
CA ALA A 20 -25.32 19.91 -3.02
C ALA A 20 -25.60 18.41 -2.86
N GLU A 21 -25.21 17.79 -1.74
CA GLU A 21 -25.57 16.38 -1.46
C GLU A 21 -27.08 16.17 -1.40
N ALA A 22 -27.78 17.04 -0.66
CA ALA A 22 -29.24 17.00 -0.56
C ALA A 22 -29.89 17.21 -1.94
N GLY A 23 -29.40 18.17 -2.72
CA GLY A 23 -29.81 18.41 -4.10
C GLY A 23 -29.67 17.17 -4.99
N ALA A 24 -28.49 16.54 -4.99
CA ALA A 24 -28.23 15.33 -5.78
C ALA A 24 -29.23 14.22 -5.46
N ARG A 25 -29.50 13.97 -4.17
CA ARG A 25 -30.47 12.95 -3.72
C ARG A 25 -31.91 13.32 -4.09
N MET A 26 -32.31 14.58 -3.90
CA MET A 26 -33.69 15.02 -4.22
C MET A 26 -34.01 14.88 -5.71
N PHE A 27 -33.06 15.15 -6.61
CA PHE A 27 -33.28 15.07 -8.07
C PHE A 27 -33.04 13.66 -8.65
N SER A 28 -32.52 12.70 -7.88
CA SER A 28 -32.24 11.33 -8.34
C SER A 28 -33.05 10.23 -7.63
N ALA A 29 -33.63 10.50 -6.46
CA ALA A 29 -34.33 9.49 -5.66
C ALA A 29 -35.63 9.00 -6.32
N PRO A 30 -35.84 7.67 -6.43
CA PRO A 30 -37.10 7.09 -6.89
C PRO A 30 -38.25 7.51 -5.96
N GLY A 31 -39.25 8.21 -6.51
CA GLY A 31 -40.40 8.71 -5.75
C GLY A 31 -40.32 10.19 -5.36
N SER A 32 -39.21 10.88 -5.66
CA SER A 32 -39.16 12.34 -5.55
C SER A 32 -39.90 13.00 -6.71
N TRP A 33 -40.74 13.99 -6.44
CA TRP A 33 -41.37 14.79 -7.49
C TRP A 33 -40.32 15.55 -8.33
N LEU A 34 -39.21 15.94 -7.70
CA LEU A 34 -38.09 16.62 -8.37
C LEU A 34 -37.34 15.72 -9.35
N SER A 35 -37.36 14.39 -9.17
CA SER A 35 -36.70 13.46 -10.08
C SER A 35 -37.45 13.30 -11.42
N GLN A 36 -38.68 13.80 -11.51
CA GLN A 36 -39.51 13.77 -12.73
C GLN A 36 -39.44 15.07 -13.55
N VAL A 37 -38.78 16.12 -13.04
CA VAL A 37 -38.63 17.39 -13.75
C VAL A 37 -37.76 17.19 -15.01
N PRO A 38 -38.09 17.81 -16.16
CA PRO A 38 -37.24 17.75 -17.34
C PRO A 38 -35.81 18.19 -17.04
N GLY A 39 -34.83 17.32 -17.31
CA GLY A 39 -33.43 17.58 -16.99
C GLY A 39 -33.01 17.28 -15.55
N ALA A 40 -33.87 16.71 -14.70
CA ALA A 40 -33.55 16.32 -13.32
C ALA A 40 -32.28 15.49 -13.21
N ALA A 41 -32.06 14.53 -14.12
CA ALA A 41 -30.84 13.74 -14.15
C ALA A 41 -29.56 14.58 -14.36
N ARG A 42 -29.62 15.64 -15.19
CA ARG A 42 -28.50 16.57 -15.39
C ARG A 42 -28.29 17.47 -14.18
N ILE A 43 -29.38 17.91 -13.54
CA ILE A 43 -29.33 18.73 -12.32
C ILE A 43 -28.75 17.92 -11.16
N ALA A 44 -29.21 16.69 -10.97
CA ALA A 44 -28.64 15.74 -10.02
C ALA A 44 -27.15 15.52 -10.28
N ALA A 45 -26.73 15.28 -11.53
CA ALA A 45 -25.33 15.11 -11.87
C ALA A 45 -24.48 16.37 -11.59
N GLY A 46 -25.03 17.57 -11.80
CA GLY A 46 -24.35 18.83 -11.46
C GLY A 46 -24.18 19.01 -9.94
N TYR A 47 -25.21 18.71 -9.16
CA TYR A 47 -25.13 18.72 -7.69
C TYR A 47 -24.20 17.63 -7.16
N GLU A 48 -24.23 16.43 -7.75
CA GLU A 48 -23.31 15.33 -7.43
C GLU A 48 -21.85 15.75 -7.67
N LEU A 49 -21.57 16.45 -8.78
CA LEU A 49 -20.25 16.99 -9.08
C LEU A 49 -19.82 18.05 -8.06
N MET A 50 -20.69 19.02 -7.74
CA MET A 50 -20.38 20.04 -6.72
C MET A 50 -20.16 19.43 -5.33
N TYR A 51 -20.97 18.44 -4.95
CA TYR A 51 -20.78 17.70 -3.71
C TYR A 51 -19.42 17.01 -3.68
N ARG A 52 -19.07 16.26 -4.74
CA ARG A 52 -17.78 15.54 -4.83
C ARG A 52 -16.58 16.49 -4.79
N LEU A 53 -16.68 17.67 -5.38
CA LEU A 53 -15.61 18.67 -5.35
C LEU A 53 -15.40 19.31 -3.97
N GLY A 54 -16.43 19.36 -3.14
CA GLY A 54 -16.37 20.02 -1.83
C GLY A 54 -16.43 19.09 -0.61
N LYS A 55 -16.73 17.79 -0.80
CA LYS A 55 -16.92 16.86 0.32
C LYS A 55 -15.60 16.49 0.99
N GLU A 56 -15.68 16.25 2.29
CA GLU A 56 -14.59 15.64 3.03
C GLU A 56 -14.57 14.14 2.73
N TYR A 57 -13.41 13.67 2.28
CA TYR A 57 -13.17 12.24 2.11
C TYR A 57 -12.58 11.70 3.41
N GLN A 58 -13.41 10.99 4.16
CA GLN A 58 -12.97 10.26 5.34
C GLN A 58 -12.31 8.94 4.92
N LYS A 59 -11.47 8.39 5.79
CA LYS A 59 -10.89 7.06 5.62
C LYS A 59 -12.00 6.03 5.36
N PRO A 60 -11.99 5.33 4.21
CA PRO A 60 -12.94 4.26 3.94
C PRO A 60 -12.75 3.08 4.89
N GLU A 61 -13.79 2.29 5.10
CA GLU A 61 -13.67 0.99 5.76
C GLU A 61 -13.15 -0.07 4.76
N PHE A 62 -12.42 -1.08 5.22
CA PHE A 62 -12.19 -2.27 4.40
C PHE A 62 -13.52 -2.95 4.06
N GLY A 63 -14.46 -3.01 5.00
CA GLY A 63 -15.84 -3.46 4.73
C GLY A 63 -15.93 -4.94 4.32
N ILE A 64 -14.91 -5.75 4.65
CA ILE A 64 -14.90 -7.19 4.36
C ILE A 64 -15.57 -7.91 5.53
N ARG A 65 -16.89 -8.02 5.46
CA ARG A 65 -17.71 -8.66 6.53
C ARG A 65 -17.72 -10.18 6.45
N SER A 66 -17.51 -10.73 5.26
CA SER A 66 -17.48 -12.18 5.03
C SER A 66 -16.79 -12.51 3.71
N VAL A 67 -16.24 -13.71 3.61
CA VAL A 67 -15.71 -14.32 2.38
C VAL A 67 -16.34 -15.69 2.16
N GLU A 68 -16.38 -16.14 0.91
CA GLU A 68 -16.85 -17.48 0.56
C GLU A 68 -15.66 -18.42 0.43
N ILE A 69 -15.69 -19.54 1.17
CA ILE A 69 -14.63 -20.56 1.20
C ILE A 69 -15.31 -21.91 1.09
N ASP A 70 -15.00 -22.67 0.03
CA ASP A 70 -15.60 -23.98 -0.26
C ASP A 70 -17.14 -23.99 -0.27
N GLY A 71 -17.77 -22.90 -0.74
CA GLY A 71 -19.23 -22.72 -0.75
C GLY A 71 -19.84 -22.33 0.60
N ALA A 72 -19.04 -22.24 1.67
CA ALA A 72 -19.47 -21.75 2.98
C ALA A 72 -19.17 -20.25 3.13
N ARG A 73 -20.13 -19.51 3.69
CA ARG A 73 -19.95 -18.10 4.03
C ARG A 73 -19.25 -17.96 5.38
N VAL A 74 -18.00 -17.51 5.37
CA VAL A 74 -17.15 -17.34 6.55
C VAL A 74 -17.15 -15.88 6.99
N ALA A 75 -17.49 -15.61 8.26
CA ALA A 75 -17.50 -14.26 8.79
C ALA A 75 -16.07 -13.74 9.00
N VAL A 76 -15.85 -12.46 8.75
CA VAL A 76 -14.54 -11.80 8.90
C VAL A 76 -14.66 -10.64 9.87
N ILE A 77 -13.74 -10.56 10.83
CA ILE A 77 -13.64 -9.47 11.80
C ILE A 77 -12.24 -8.88 11.76
N GLU A 78 -12.18 -7.55 11.63
CA GLU A 78 -10.97 -6.74 11.70
C GLU A 78 -10.54 -6.57 13.17
N ARG A 79 -9.25 -6.78 13.46
CA ARG A 79 -8.67 -6.56 14.79
C ARG A 79 -7.32 -5.86 14.68
N ALA A 80 -7.10 -4.79 15.43
CA ALA A 80 -5.77 -4.24 15.61
C ALA A 80 -4.93 -5.24 16.43
N ALA A 81 -3.95 -5.88 15.78
CA ALA A 81 -3.01 -6.81 16.40
C ALA A 81 -1.89 -6.05 17.13
N VAL A 82 -1.39 -4.99 16.51
CA VAL A 82 -0.42 -4.05 17.10
C VAL A 82 -0.86 -2.63 16.78
N THR A 83 -0.75 -1.72 17.75
CA THR A 83 -1.03 -0.30 17.56
C THR A 83 0.25 0.48 17.83
N LYS A 84 0.71 1.23 16.83
CA LYS A 84 1.81 2.17 16.90
C LYS A 84 1.28 3.58 16.58
N PRO A 85 2.00 4.66 16.95
CA PRO A 85 1.55 6.02 16.67
C PRO A 85 1.21 6.29 15.19
N PHE A 86 2.02 5.77 14.26
CA PHE A 86 1.85 6.02 12.82
C PHE A 86 1.22 4.86 12.05
N CYS A 87 0.98 3.70 12.69
CA CYS A 87 0.48 2.52 11.98
C CYS A 87 -0.28 1.57 12.90
N GLN A 88 -1.35 0.97 12.38
CA GLN A 88 -1.98 -0.20 12.99
C GLN A 88 -1.68 -1.43 12.15
N LEU A 89 -1.20 -2.49 12.79
CA LEU A 89 -1.16 -3.81 12.18
C LEU A 89 -2.54 -4.43 12.35
N VAL A 90 -3.31 -4.54 11.26
CA VAL A 90 -4.67 -5.05 11.28
C VAL A 90 -4.69 -6.51 10.85
N ARG A 91 -5.33 -7.37 11.64
CA ARG A 91 -5.58 -8.78 11.35
C ARG A 91 -7.04 -9.00 10.96
N PHE A 92 -7.25 -9.68 9.85
CA PHE A 92 -8.58 -10.13 9.43
C PHE A 92 -8.82 -11.56 9.92
N LYS A 93 -9.55 -11.70 11.03
CA LYS A 93 -9.83 -13.00 11.62
C LYS A 93 -11.11 -13.59 11.05
N ARG A 94 -11.00 -14.81 10.52
CA ARG A 94 -12.09 -15.61 9.96
C ARG A 94 -12.73 -16.49 11.03
N TYR A 95 -14.06 -16.59 11.01
CA TYR A 95 -14.86 -17.40 11.94
C TYR A 95 -15.83 -18.29 11.16
N SER A 96 -15.89 -19.56 11.56
CA SER A 96 -16.82 -20.56 11.08
C SER A 96 -17.27 -21.43 12.24
N ASP A 97 -18.51 -21.90 12.20
CA ASP A 97 -19.06 -22.88 13.15
C ASP A 97 -18.81 -24.33 12.69
N ASP A 98 -18.30 -24.52 11.47
CA ASP A 98 -17.90 -25.81 10.92
C ASP A 98 -16.48 -26.22 11.43
N PRO A 99 -16.36 -27.31 12.22
CA PRO A 99 -15.07 -27.75 12.76
C PRO A 99 -14.02 -28.11 11.71
N ASP A 100 -14.41 -28.70 10.58
CA ASP A 100 -13.48 -29.13 9.53
C ASP A 100 -12.92 -27.89 8.82
N LEU A 101 -13.78 -26.91 8.54
CA LEU A 101 -13.37 -25.63 7.99
C LEU A 101 -12.46 -24.88 8.98
N VAL A 102 -12.77 -24.89 10.27
CA VAL A 102 -11.90 -24.27 11.30
C VAL A 102 -10.52 -24.93 11.34
N ALA A 103 -10.45 -26.26 11.24
CA ALA A 103 -9.17 -26.99 11.20
C ALA A 103 -8.35 -26.58 9.96
N LYS A 104 -8.98 -26.52 8.78
CA LYS A 104 -8.36 -26.05 7.53
C LYS A 104 -7.83 -24.62 7.67
N LEU A 105 -8.65 -23.69 8.15
CA LEU A 105 -8.27 -22.27 8.34
C LEU A 105 -7.08 -22.11 9.29
N LYS A 106 -6.94 -22.98 10.30
CA LYS A 106 -5.81 -22.97 11.24
C LYS A 106 -4.49 -23.42 10.61
N GLN A 107 -4.51 -24.24 9.57
CA GLN A 107 -3.30 -24.72 8.89
C GLN A 107 -2.81 -23.79 7.78
N GLN A 108 -3.65 -22.85 7.35
CA GLN A 108 -3.29 -21.94 6.26
C GLN A 108 -2.09 -21.03 6.61
N PRO A 109 -1.24 -20.71 5.62
CA PRO A 109 -0.10 -19.80 5.79
C PRO A 109 -0.51 -18.41 6.25
N VAL A 110 0.43 -17.71 6.90
CA VAL A 110 0.24 -16.32 7.32
C VAL A 110 0.82 -15.39 6.27
N VAL A 111 0.06 -14.36 5.90
CA VAL A 111 0.49 -13.33 4.95
C VAL A 111 0.41 -11.97 5.61
N LEU A 112 1.53 -11.24 5.59
CA LEU A 112 1.60 -9.81 5.90
C LEU A 112 1.59 -9.01 4.59
N VAL A 113 0.53 -8.23 4.40
CA VAL A 113 0.45 -7.25 3.32
C VAL A 113 0.97 -5.91 3.84
N VAL A 114 2.05 -5.41 3.27
CA VAL A 114 2.57 -4.08 3.60
C VAL A 114 2.01 -3.09 2.59
N ALA A 115 0.99 -2.36 3.04
CA ALA A 115 0.31 -1.34 2.25
C ALA A 115 1.16 -0.07 2.12
N PRO A 116 1.03 0.67 1.01
CA PRO A 116 1.81 1.89 0.79
C PRO A 116 1.41 3.03 1.72
N LEU A 117 2.42 3.79 2.16
CA LEU A 117 2.27 5.10 2.79
C LEU A 117 2.58 6.18 1.74
N SER A 118 1.78 6.22 0.67
CA SER A 118 1.93 7.12 -0.48
C SER A 118 0.72 8.05 -0.67
N GLY A 119 0.20 8.55 0.46
CA GLY A 119 -0.90 9.51 0.47
C GLY A 119 -2.30 8.90 0.40
N HIS A 120 -2.43 7.57 0.43
CA HIS A 120 -3.72 6.89 0.37
C HIS A 120 -3.84 5.82 1.46
N HIS A 121 -5.07 5.50 1.84
CA HIS A 121 -5.33 4.49 2.86
C HIS A 121 -5.13 3.06 2.34
N ALA A 122 -4.80 2.14 3.27
CA ALA A 122 -4.60 0.72 2.98
C ALA A 122 -5.84 0.03 2.39
N THR A 123 -7.01 0.65 2.46
CA THR A 123 -8.25 0.15 1.87
C THR A 123 -8.22 0.08 0.34
N LEU A 124 -7.29 0.77 -0.34
CA LEU A 124 -7.02 0.52 -1.76
C LEU A 124 -6.62 -0.94 -2.05
N LEU A 125 -6.10 -1.66 -1.06
CA LEU A 125 -5.79 -3.09 -1.13
C LEU A 125 -6.94 -3.99 -0.66
N ARG A 126 -8.18 -3.47 -0.57
CA ARG A 126 -9.37 -4.25 -0.17
C ARG A 126 -9.55 -5.49 -1.03
N ASP A 127 -9.37 -5.37 -2.35
CA ASP A 127 -9.47 -6.50 -3.27
C ASP A 127 -8.34 -7.53 -3.03
N THR A 128 -7.12 -7.05 -2.77
CA THR A 128 -5.97 -7.88 -2.39
C THR A 128 -6.26 -8.70 -1.13
N VAL A 129 -6.70 -8.02 -0.06
CA VAL A 129 -7.06 -8.64 1.22
C VAL A 129 -8.20 -9.64 1.05
N ARG A 130 -9.24 -9.29 0.29
CA ARG A 130 -10.38 -10.16 0.03
C ARG A 130 -9.96 -11.46 -0.68
N SER A 131 -9.12 -11.37 -1.70
CA SER A 131 -8.59 -12.55 -2.39
C SER A 131 -7.77 -13.43 -1.44
N LEU A 132 -6.82 -12.84 -0.72
CA LEU A 132 -5.94 -13.56 0.21
C LEU A 132 -6.72 -14.26 1.33
N LEU A 133 -7.82 -13.67 1.80
CA LEU A 133 -8.65 -14.24 2.87
C LEU A 133 -9.30 -15.57 2.51
N VAL A 134 -9.35 -15.98 1.25
CA VAL A 134 -9.83 -17.30 0.85
C VAL A 134 -8.83 -18.39 1.30
N ASP A 135 -7.52 -18.11 1.14
CA ASP A 135 -6.48 -19.13 1.25
C ASP A 135 -5.49 -18.90 2.41
N HIS A 136 -5.52 -17.72 3.06
CA HIS A 136 -4.47 -17.29 3.99
C HIS A 136 -5.01 -16.57 5.23
N LYS A 137 -4.22 -16.60 6.32
CA LYS A 137 -4.41 -15.70 7.47
C LYS A 137 -3.78 -14.35 7.15
N VAL A 138 -4.57 -13.28 7.09
CA VAL A 138 -4.11 -12.00 6.55
C VAL A 138 -3.90 -10.95 7.63
N TYR A 139 -2.73 -10.33 7.59
CA TYR A 139 -2.39 -9.08 8.27
C TYR A 139 -2.14 -7.98 7.23
N ILE A 140 -2.45 -6.73 7.56
CA ILE A 140 -2.11 -5.57 6.73
C ILE A 140 -1.59 -4.42 7.59
N THR A 141 -0.61 -3.67 7.10
CA THR A 141 -0.24 -2.38 7.69
C THR A 141 -1.24 -1.31 7.29
N ASP A 142 -1.81 -0.61 8.26
CA ASP A 142 -2.79 0.45 8.05
C ASP A 142 -2.29 1.75 8.67
N TRP A 143 -1.77 2.62 7.80
CA TRP A 143 -1.10 3.85 8.21
C TRP A 143 -2.08 4.91 8.74
N ILE A 144 -1.65 5.58 9.80
CA ILE A 144 -2.39 6.68 10.42
C ILE A 144 -2.03 7.98 9.72
N ASP A 145 -3.05 8.76 9.38
CA ASP A 145 -2.91 10.09 8.80
C ASP A 145 -2.08 10.98 9.75
N ALA A 146 -0.95 11.51 9.26
CA ALA A 146 0.02 12.19 10.11
C ALA A 146 -0.57 13.42 10.81
N ARG A 147 -1.60 14.07 10.23
CA ARG A 147 -2.30 15.18 10.91
C ARG A 147 -3.01 14.75 12.19
N MET A 148 -3.31 13.46 12.33
CA MET A 148 -3.95 12.88 13.52
C MET A 148 -2.94 12.41 14.58
N VAL A 149 -1.63 12.48 14.30
CA VAL A 149 -0.57 12.01 15.22
C VAL A 149 0.05 13.20 15.96
N PRO A 150 -0.12 13.29 17.30
CA PRO A 150 0.47 14.38 18.10
C PRO A 150 1.98 14.51 17.92
N VAL A 151 2.50 15.73 18.05
CA VAL A 151 3.94 16.03 17.87
C VAL A 151 4.81 15.32 18.93
N ASP A 152 4.27 15.07 20.12
CA ASP A 152 4.98 14.38 21.20
C ASP A 152 5.27 12.88 20.92
N GLN A 153 4.64 12.30 19.89
CA GLN A 153 4.94 10.95 19.42
C GLN A 153 6.23 10.86 18.58
N GLY A 154 6.96 11.97 18.44
CA GLY A 154 8.24 12.01 17.73
C GLY A 154 8.12 12.13 16.21
N PRO A 155 9.25 12.20 15.49
CA PRO A 155 9.28 12.14 14.02
C PRO A 155 8.92 10.73 13.53
N PHE A 156 8.70 10.61 12.22
CA PHE A 156 8.62 9.33 11.55
C PHE A 156 9.40 9.42 10.25
N THR A 157 10.48 8.65 10.15
CA THR A 157 11.46 8.59 9.06
C THR A 157 11.30 7.31 8.24
N LEU A 158 12.08 7.17 7.16
CA LEU A 158 12.13 5.89 6.44
C LEU A 158 12.74 4.76 7.29
N ASP A 159 13.66 5.08 8.18
CA ASP A 159 14.27 4.12 9.11
C ASP A 159 13.24 3.62 10.13
N ASP A 160 12.39 4.51 10.67
CA ASP A 160 11.28 4.12 11.57
C ASP A 160 10.27 3.19 10.88
N TYR A 161 10.04 3.40 9.57
CA TYR A 161 9.23 2.48 8.76
C TYR A 161 9.85 1.09 8.74
N VAL A 162 11.16 0.99 8.46
CA VAL A 162 11.90 -0.29 8.45
C VAL A 162 11.76 -0.99 9.79
N ASP A 163 11.91 -0.27 10.89
CA ASP A 163 11.74 -0.82 12.24
C ASP A 163 10.33 -1.35 12.47
N TYR A 164 9.29 -0.60 12.08
CA TYR A 164 7.92 -1.07 12.21
C TYR A 164 7.70 -2.38 11.45
N ILE A 165 8.29 -2.55 10.27
CA ILE A 165 8.19 -3.80 9.51
C ILE A 165 8.90 -4.95 10.24
N ARG A 166 10.12 -4.72 10.77
CA ARG A 166 10.83 -5.73 11.56
C ARG A 166 10.02 -6.16 12.78
N GLU A 167 9.47 -5.19 13.51
CA GLU A 167 8.62 -5.45 14.68
C GLU A 167 7.33 -6.21 14.31
N PHE A 168 6.70 -5.90 13.18
CA PHE A 168 5.50 -6.62 12.74
C PHE A 168 5.82 -8.04 12.28
N ILE A 169 6.97 -8.26 11.63
CA ILE A 169 7.45 -9.60 11.27
C ILE A 169 7.71 -10.41 12.55
N ASP A 170 8.42 -9.83 13.53
CA ASP A 170 8.70 -10.47 14.82
C ASP A 170 7.41 -10.82 15.58
N HIS A 171 6.48 -9.86 15.68
CA HIS A 171 5.19 -10.08 16.34
C HIS A 171 4.37 -11.22 15.71
N ILE A 172 4.39 -11.34 14.37
CA ILE A 172 3.66 -12.40 13.67
C ILE A 172 4.39 -13.74 13.76
N GLY A 173 5.73 -13.71 13.77
CA GLY A 173 6.62 -14.87 13.68
C GLY A 173 7.01 -15.16 12.23
N ALA A 174 8.31 -15.03 11.92
CA ALA A 174 8.84 -15.15 10.57
C ALA A 174 8.74 -16.58 9.97
N GLU A 175 8.77 -17.61 10.82
CA GLU A 175 8.86 -19.03 10.44
C GLU A 175 7.72 -19.52 9.55
N HIS A 176 6.55 -18.87 9.58
CA HIS A 176 5.36 -19.22 8.79
C HIS A 176 4.79 -18.03 8.03
N LEU A 177 5.59 -16.96 7.90
CA LEU A 177 5.16 -15.69 7.33
C LEU A 177 5.60 -15.55 5.89
N HIS A 178 4.66 -15.16 5.04
CA HIS A 178 4.93 -14.63 3.71
C HIS A 178 4.66 -13.12 3.71
N VAL A 179 5.55 -12.34 3.11
CA VAL A 179 5.39 -10.88 3.06
C VAL A 179 5.10 -10.44 1.63
N ILE A 180 4.02 -9.67 1.46
CA ILE A 180 3.64 -9.03 0.21
C ILE A 180 3.78 -7.52 0.40
N SER A 181 4.67 -6.87 -0.35
CA SER A 181 4.83 -5.41 -0.34
C SER A 181 4.35 -4.81 -1.65
N VAL A 182 3.54 -3.75 -1.57
CA VAL A 182 2.90 -3.13 -2.74
C VAL A 182 3.36 -1.70 -2.92
N CYS A 183 3.86 -1.36 -4.10
CA CYS A 183 4.38 -0.04 -4.44
C CYS A 183 5.57 0.38 -3.57
N GLN A 184 5.51 1.58 -3.02
CA GLN A 184 6.58 2.23 -2.26
C GLN A 184 7.15 1.41 -1.07
N PRO A 185 6.37 0.57 -0.35
CA PRO A 185 6.86 -0.38 0.66
C PRO A 185 7.91 -1.40 0.23
N THR A 186 8.09 -1.69 -1.06
CA THR A 186 9.07 -2.72 -1.48
C THR A 186 10.48 -2.39 -0.97
N VAL A 187 10.85 -1.11 -0.96
CA VAL A 187 12.15 -0.62 -0.49
C VAL A 187 12.35 -0.85 1.02
N PRO A 188 11.51 -0.32 1.93
CA PRO A 188 11.69 -0.55 3.36
C PRO A 188 11.45 -2.01 3.77
N VAL A 189 10.60 -2.77 3.07
CA VAL A 189 10.44 -4.21 3.34
C VAL A 189 11.70 -4.99 2.98
N LEU A 190 12.32 -4.71 1.82
CA LEU A 190 13.59 -5.33 1.45
C LEU A 190 14.66 -4.99 2.50
N ALA A 191 14.72 -3.74 2.95
CA ALA A 191 15.67 -3.33 3.98
C ALA A 191 15.45 -4.03 5.32
N ALA A 192 14.20 -4.11 5.79
CA ALA A 192 13.86 -4.82 7.03
C ALA A 192 14.36 -6.26 7.00
N VAL A 193 14.02 -7.02 5.94
CA VAL A 193 14.45 -8.42 5.81
C VAL A 193 15.96 -8.55 5.62
N SER A 194 16.60 -7.61 4.92
CA SER A 194 18.06 -7.59 4.77
C SER A 194 18.77 -7.38 6.12
N LEU A 195 18.24 -6.50 6.98
CA LEU A 195 18.79 -6.27 8.31
C LEU A 195 18.58 -7.47 9.23
N MET A 196 17.41 -8.13 9.15
CA MET A 196 17.15 -9.38 9.86
C MET A 196 18.13 -10.47 9.44
N ALA A 197 18.32 -10.66 8.13
CA ALA A 197 19.30 -11.62 7.59
C ALA A 197 20.73 -11.31 8.06
N ALA A 198 21.14 -10.03 8.01
CA ALA A 198 22.45 -9.59 8.48
C ALA A 198 22.68 -9.84 9.98
N ALA A 199 21.62 -9.79 10.79
CA ALA A 199 21.64 -10.07 12.22
C ALA A 199 21.55 -11.56 12.57
N GLY A 200 21.34 -12.44 11.57
CA GLY A 200 21.06 -13.86 11.81
C GLY A 200 19.68 -14.13 12.43
N GLU A 201 18.76 -13.15 12.32
CA GLU A 201 17.37 -13.28 12.77
C GLU A 201 16.56 -14.13 11.78
N ALA A 202 15.47 -14.75 12.25
CA ALA A 202 14.58 -15.51 11.38
C ALA A 202 13.91 -14.58 10.35
N VAL A 203 14.03 -14.91 9.06
CA VAL A 203 13.44 -14.14 7.95
C VAL A 203 12.15 -14.80 7.43
N PRO A 204 11.25 -14.04 6.77
CA PRO A 204 10.03 -14.60 6.20
C PRO A 204 10.27 -15.75 5.23
N GLN A 205 9.31 -16.68 5.14
CA GLN A 205 9.35 -17.82 4.23
C GLN A 205 9.36 -17.43 2.75
N SER A 206 8.80 -16.27 2.38
CA SER A 206 8.90 -15.71 1.03
C SER A 206 8.66 -14.21 1.01
N LEU A 207 9.17 -13.55 -0.05
CA LEU A 207 8.91 -12.16 -0.36
C LEU A 207 8.20 -12.02 -1.71
N THR A 208 7.12 -11.26 -1.75
CA THR A 208 6.47 -10.81 -2.99
C THR A 208 6.50 -9.29 -3.05
N MET A 209 7.15 -8.74 -4.09
CA MET A 209 7.31 -7.31 -4.30
C MET A 209 6.57 -6.89 -5.56
N MET A 210 5.63 -5.95 -5.45
CA MET A 210 4.75 -5.57 -6.55
C MET A 210 4.87 -4.07 -6.87
N GLY A 211 5.30 -3.73 -8.08
CA GLY A 211 5.29 -2.36 -8.61
C GLY A 211 6.02 -1.33 -7.74
N GLY A 212 7.16 -1.66 -7.17
CA GLY A 212 7.88 -0.76 -6.26
C GLY A 212 9.24 -0.29 -6.77
N PRO A 213 9.72 0.90 -6.34
CA PRO A 213 10.91 1.55 -6.89
C PRO A 213 12.22 1.03 -6.25
N ILE A 214 12.52 -0.27 -6.35
CA ILE A 214 13.76 -0.84 -5.79
C ILE A 214 14.99 -0.22 -6.45
N ASP A 215 14.97 -0.06 -7.77
CA ASP A 215 15.94 0.74 -8.51
C ASP A 215 15.26 1.74 -9.45
N ALA A 216 14.96 2.92 -8.91
CA ALA A 216 14.35 4.05 -9.60
C ALA A 216 15.14 4.58 -10.83
N ARG A 217 16.37 4.11 -11.07
CA ARG A 217 17.15 4.47 -12.27
C ARG A 217 16.72 3.70 -13.52
N ARG A 218 16.01 2.58 -13.35
CA ARG A 218 15.54 1.74 -14.46
C ARG A 218 14.21 2.28 -14.98
N SER A 219 14.11 2.49 -16.29
CA SER A 219 12.91 2.99 -16.96
C SER A 219 12.24 4.15 -16.21
N PRO A 220 12.92 5.31 -16.07
CA PRO A 220 12.39 6.43 -15.27
C PRO A 220 11.01 6.89 -15.77
N THR A 221 10.12 7.17 -14.83
CA THR A 221 8.77 7.70 -15.07
C THR A 221 8.71 9.19 -14.72
N GLN A 222 7.56 9.83 -14.91
CA GLN A 222 7.37 11.23 -14.53
C GLN A 222 7.60 11.49 -13.03
N VAL A 223 7.38 10.48 -12.19
CA VAL A 223 7.69 10.54 -10.75
C VAL A 223 9.20 10.69 -10.53
N ASN A 224 10.01 9.95 -11.29
CA ASN A 224 11.47 10.04 -11.25
C ASN A 224 11.98 11.40 -11.75
N ASP A 225 11.36 11.95 -12.80
CA ASP A 225 11.74 13.25 -13.37
C ASP A 225 11.48 14.40 -12.38
N LEU A 226 10.36 14.39 -11.66
CA LEU A 226 10.10 15.37 -10.62
C LEU A 226 11.17 15.33 -9.53
N ALA A 227 11.49 14.13 -9.05
CA ALA A 227 12.46 13.92 -7.97
C ALA A 227 13.88 14.35 -8.37
N SER A 228 14.28 14.11 -9.62
CA SER A 228 15.63 14.40 -10.12
C SER A 228 15.84 15.88 -10.50
N THR A 229 14.78 16.61 -10.87
CA THR A 229 14.89 18.00 -11.34
C THR A 229 14.82 19.06 -10.24
N LYS A 230 14.40 18.70 -9.02
CA LYS A 230 14.25 19.62 -7.89
C LYS A 230 15.18 19.23 -6.74
N SER A 231 15.73 20.23 -6.04
CA SER A 231 16.53 19.96 -4.84
C SER A 231 15.65 19.53 -3.68
N LEU A 232 16.22 18.78 -2.71
CA LEU A 232 15.48 18.40 -1.50
C LEU A 232 14.91 19.60 -0.74
N ARG A 233 15.68 20.71 -0.67
CA ARG A 233 15.21 21.98 -0.09
C ARG A 233 14.00 22.56 -0.83
N TRP A 234 13.90 22.36 -2.14
CA TRP A 234 12.73 22.81 -2.90
C TRP A 234 11.48 22.05 -2.42
N PHE A 235 11.54 20.72 -2.31
CA PHE A 235 10.45 19.90 -1.78
C PHE A 235 10.06 20.33 -0.36
N GLU A 236 11.05 20.50 0.50
CA GLU A 236 10.86 20.95 1.88
C GLU A 236 10.17 22.32 1.97
N THR A 237 10.54 23.27 1.11
CA THR A 237 10.01 24.64 1.19
C THR A 237 8.62 24.76 0.55
N HIS A 238 8.33 23.98 -0.50
CA HIS A 238 7.12 24.14 -1.31
C HIS A 238 6.01 23.16 -0.98
N LEU A 239 6.34 21.95 -0.50
CA LEU A 239 5.37 20.87 -0.32
C LEU A 239 5.16 20.48 1.15
N VAL A 240 6.11 20.80 2.03
CA VAL A 240 5.95 20.55 3.46
C VAL A 240 5.23 21.71 4.14
N HIS A 241 4.21 21.39 4.93
CA HIS A 241 3.42 22.33 5.69
C HIS A 241 3.19 21.86 7.13
N GLU A 242 2.90 22.79 8.02
CA GLU A 242 2.49 22.47 9.39
C GLU A 242 1.00 22.13 9.44
N VAL A 243 0.69 21.12 10.24
CA VAL A 243 -0.68 20.70 10.54
C VAL A 243 -1.41 21.81 11.32
N PRO A 244 -2.61 22.22 10.89
CA PRO A 244 -3.41 23.24 11.55
C PRO A 244 -3.84 22.92 12.99
N ALA A 245 -4.20 23.96 13.74
CA ALA A 245 -4.42 23.90 15.20
C ALA A 245 -5.60 23.02 15.65
N HIS A 246 -6.59 22.75 14.79
CA HIS A 246 -7.77 21.95 15.11
C HIS A 246 -7.54 20.43 15.02
N TYR A 247 -6.40 19.99 14.49
CA TYR A 247 -6.03 18.59 14.43
C TYR A 247 -5.14 18.17 15.61
N PRO A 248 -5.17 16.89 16.04
CA PRO A 248 -4.30 16.40 17.11
C PRO A 248 -2.80 16.60 16.82
N GLY A 249 -2.40 16.47 15.55
CA GLY A 249 -1.02 16.66 15.10
C GLY A 249 -0.60 18.11 14.90
N ARG A 250 -1.33 19.10 15.44
CA ARG A 250 -1.01 20.53 15.30
C ARG A 250 0.49 20.85 15.40
N GLY A 251 1.01 21.61 14.44
CA GLY A 251 2.43 21.97 14.35
C GLY A 251 3.35 20.87 13.81
N ARG A 252 2.87 19.64 13.59
CA ARG A 252 3.63 18.61 12.89
C ARG A 252 3.87 19.02 11.45
N ARG A 253 5.07 18.80 10.94
CA ARG A 253 5.41 19.00 9.54
C ARG A 253 4.96 17.79 8.73
N VAL A 254 4.20 18.02 7.67
CA VAL A 254 3.67 16.98 6.80
C VAL A 254 3.74 17.39 5.33
N TYR A 255 3.76 16.41 4.42
CA TYR A 255 3.37 16.63 3.04
C TYR A 255 1.85 16.36 2.92
N PRO A 256 1.01 17.39 2.76
CA PRO A 256 -0.43 17.22 2.83
C PRO A 256 -1.00 16.37 1.69
N GLY A 257 -1.97 15.51 1.98
CA GLY A 257 -2.61 14.63 1.01
C GLY A 257 -3.25 15.38 -0.16
N PHE A 258 -3.82 16.57 0.08
CA PHE A 258 -4.41 17.39 -0.99
C PHE A 258 -3.37 17.94 -1.98
N LEU A 259 -2.14 18.23 -1.52
CA LEU A 259 -1.05 18.65 -2.40
C LEU A 259 -0.47 17.47 -3.16
N GLN A 260 -0.41 16.29 -2.54
CA GLN A 260 -0.06 15.05 -3.23
C GLN A 260 -1.01 14.81 -4.40
N HIS A 261 -2.32 14.87 -4.13
CA HIS A 261 -3.35 14.69 -5.13
C HIS A 261 -3.24 15.71 -6.27
N ALA A 262 -3.13 17.00 -5.92
CA ALA A 262 -2.98 18.07 -6.90
C ALA A 262 -1.70 17.95 -7.73
N GLY A 263 -0.60 17.53 -7.11
CA GLY A 263 0.68 17.28 -7.79
C GLY A 263 0.58 16.17 -8.83
N PHE A 264 -0.02 15.02 -8.48
CA PHE A 264 -0.21 13.91 -9.41
C PHE A 264 -1.13 14.28 -10.59
N ILE A 265 -2.20 15.04 -10.34
CA ILE A 265 -3.05 15.56 -11.42
C ILE A 265 -2.25 16.53 -12.32
N ALA A 266 -1.47 17.43 -11.72
CA ALA A 266 -0.69 18.43 -12.45
C ALA A 266 0.47 17.82 -13.27
N MET A 267 0.98 16.65 -12.87
CA MET A 267 1.96 15.87 -13.64
C MET A 267 1.37 15.23 -14.90
N ASN A 268 0.06 15.28 -15.12
CA ASN A 268 -0.57 14.88 -16.39
C ASN A 268 -1.26 16.07 -17.11
N PRO A 269 -0.51 17.12 -17.52
CA PRO A 269 -1.09 18.39 -17.99
C PRO A 269 -1.63 18.35 -19.43
N GLY A 270 -1.48 17.25 -20.16
CA GLY A 270 -1.75 17.17 -21.61
C GLY A 270 -3.23 17.26 -22.04
N ARG A 271 -4.21 17.30 -21.12
CA ARG A 271 -5.64 17.22 -21.48
C ARG A 271 -6.55 18.02 -20.55
N HIS A 272 -6.46 19.35 -20.61
CA HIS A 272 -7.33 20.19 -19.78
C HIS A 272 -8.83 20.00 -20.12
N MET A 273 -9.60 19.81 -19.05
CA MET A 273 -11.06 19.66 -18.93
C MET A 273 -11.65 18.23 -18.99
N SER A 274 -10.94 17.23 -19.54
CA SER A 274 -11.30 15.79 -19.45
C SER A 274 -10.28 14.92 -18.69
N SER A 275 -9.15 15.49 -18.24
CA SER A 275 -7.99 14.77 -17.67
C SER A 275 -8.27 13.94 -16.43
N HIS A 276 -9.13 14.39 -15.51
CA HIS A 276 -9.33 13.67 -14.25
C HIS A 276 -9.89 12.27 -14.49
N TRP A 277 -10.97 12.17 -15.27
CA TRP A 277 -11.62 10.89 -15.57
C TRP A 277 -10.69 9.95 -16.35
N GLU A 278 -9.94 10.49 -17.31
CA GLU A 278 -8.96 9.73 -18.09
C GLU A 278 -7.79 9.24 -17.23
N PHE A 279 -7.27 10.05 -16.31
CA PHE A 279 -6.23 9.64 -15.35
C PHE A 279 -6.66 8.44 -14.50
N TYR A 280 -7.86 8.50 -13.91
CA TYR A 280 -8.40 7.35 -13.16
C TYR A 280 -8.59 6.13 -14.05
N ASN A 281 -9.06 6.31 -15.29
CA ASN A 281 -9.19 5.22 -16.25
C ASN A 281 -7.85 4.61 -16.66
N HIS A 282 -6.76 5.39 -16.70
CA HIS A 282 -5.42 4.88 -16.94
C HIS A 282 -4.92 4.04 -15.76
N LEU A 283 -5.12 4.50 -14.52
CA LEU A 283 -4.71 3.75 -13.32
C LEU A 283 -5.32 2.35 -13.26
N VAL A 284 -6.58 2.22 -13.66
CA VAL A 284 -7.38 0.98 -13.60
C VAL A 284 -7.73 0.42 -14.98
N GLN A 285 -6.90 0.69 -16.00
CA GLN A 285 -7.24 0.49 -17.41
C GLN A 285 -7.72 -0.93 -17.73
N GLY A 286 -9.05 -1.11 -17.83
CA GLY A 286 -9.68 -2.41 -18.12
C GLY A 286 -9.90 -3.31 -16.89
N ASP A 287 -9.67 -2.81 -15.68
CA ASP A 287 -9.73 -3.60 -14.43
C ASP A 287 -11.03 -3.43 -13.62
N LEU A 288 -11.84 -2.41 -13.93
CA LEU A 288 -13.12 -2.15 -13.25
C LEU A 288 -14.32 -2.70 -14.03
N GLU A 289 -15.28 -3.26 -13.28
CA GLU A 289 -16.39 -4.06 -13.83
C GLU A 289 -17.63 -3.23 -14.18
N ASP A 290 -17.89 -2.13 -13.46
CA ASP A 290 -19.03 -1.24 -13.68
C ASP A 290 -18.78 0.21 -13.20
N ALA A 291 -19.71 1.12 -13.50
CA ALA A 291 -19.62 2.53 -13.12
C ALA A 291 -19.64 2.78 -11.60
N GLU A 292 -20.21 1.87 -10.80
CA GLU A 292 -20.29 2.01 -9.35
C GLU A 292 -18.96 1.60 -8.69
N ALA A 293 -18.27 0.59 -9.22
CA ALA A 293 -16.90 0.25 -8.88
C ALA A 293 -15.95 1.41 -9.19
N HIS A 294 -16.13 2.07 -10.34
CA HIS A 294 -15.42 3.32 -10.66
C HIS A 294 -15.68 4.43 -9.64
N ARG A 295 -16.93 4.66 -9.23
CA ARG A 295 -17.26 5.68 -8.21
C ARG A 295 -16.65 5.35 -6.86
N ARG A 296 -16.70 4.09 -6.42
CA ARG A 296 -16.07 3.65 -5.17
C ARG A 296 -14.55 3.85 -5.20
N PHE A 297 -13.91 3.43 -6.29
CA PHE A 297 -12.46 3.65 -6.47
C PHE A 297 -12.12 5.14 -6.47
N TYR A 298 -12.91 5.97 -7.17
CA TYR A 298 -12.74 7.41 -7.14
C TYR A 298 -12.85 7.98 -5.72
N ASP A 299 -13.87 7.57 -4.96
CA ASP A 299 -14.04 8.06 -3.60
C ASP A 299 -12.92 7.61 -2.67
N GLU A 300 -12.43 6.39 -2.85
CA GLU A 300 -11.32 5.83 -2.09
C GLU A 300 -9.97 6.48 -2.44
N TYR A 301 -9.73 6.77 -3.72
CA TYR A 301 -8.51 7.43 -4.16
C TYR A 301 -8.48 8.91 -3.73
N ASN A 302 -9.63 9.58 -3.63
CA ASN A 302 -9.68 10.95 -3.10
C ASN A 302 -9.61 11.00 -1.56
N ALA A 303 -9.73 9.86 -0.87
CA ALA A 303 -9.49 9.75 0.57
C ALA A 303 -7.99 9.69 0.85
N VAL A 304 -7.38 10.87 0.80
CA VAL A 304 -5.94 11.07 0.96
C VAL A 304 -5.54 11.29 2.42
N LEU A 305 -4.31 10.92 2.74
CA LEU A 305 -3.70 11.13 4.07
C LEU A 305 -2.44 11.99 3.98
N ASP A 306 -2.13 12.68 5.07
CA ASP A 306 -0.91 13.47 5.19
C ASP A 306 0.29 12.57 5.54
N LEU A 307 1.41 12.77 4.85
CA LEU A 307 2.66 12.05 5.11
C LEU A 307 3.53 12.82 6.11
N PRO A 308 4.19 12.16 7.08
CA PRO A 308 5.22 12.81 7.89
C PRO A 308 6.31 13.39 6.99
N ALA A 309 6.74 14.63 7.26
CA ALA A 309 7.68 15.33 6.39
C ALA A 309 9.04 14.64 6.33
N GLU A 310 9.53 14.12 7.45
CA GLU A 310 10.82 13.45 7.56
C GLU A 310 10.86 12.22 6.65
N TYR A 311 9.88 11.34 6.81
CA TYR A 311 9.67 10.18 5.94
C TYR A 311 9.56 10.56 4.45
N TYR A 312 8.74 11.55 4.11
CA TYR A 312 8.57 11.99 2.72
C TYR A 312 9.90 12.44 2.09
N LEU A 313 10.64 13.28 2.81
CA LEU A 313 11.93 13.80 2.35
C LEU A 313 12.98 12.69 2.28
N ASP A 314 12.97 11.74 3.21
CA ASP A 314 13.82 10.54 3.15
C ASP A 314 13.50 9.70 1.92
N CYS A 315 12.24 9.46 1.58
CA CYS A 315 11.89 8.74 0.36
C CYS A 315 12.47 9.42 -0.88
N ILE A 316 12.33 10.75 -1.02
CA ILE A 316 12.91 11.49 -2.14
C ILE A 316 14.44 11.32 -2.17
N ARG A 317 15.09 11.61 -1.04
CA ARG A 317 16.54 11.62 -0.94
C ARG A 317 17.13 10.22 -1.16
N ILE A 318 16.71 9.25 -0.35
CA ILE A 318 17.28 7.90 -0.28
C ILE A 318 16.94 7.08 -1.52
N VAL A 319 15.66 7.11 -1.96
CA VAL A 319 15.16 6.22 -3.01
C VAL A 319 15.35 6.82 -4.40
N PHE A 320 14.94 8.07 -4.59
CA PHE A 320 14.84 8.67 -5.93
C PHE A 320 16.01 9.58 -6.33
N GLN A 321 16.75 10.17 -5.38
CA GLN A 321 17.89 11.04 -5.69
C GLN A 321 19.23 10.30 -5.54
N GLU A 322 19.50 9.78 -4.35
CA GLU A 322 20.78 9.16 -4.00
C GLU A 322 20.84 7.67 -4.37
N HIS A 323 19.67 7.03 -4.51
CA HIS A 323 19.52 5.62 -4.87
C HIS A 323 20.34 4.69 -3.95
N LEU A 324 20.25 4.90 -2.64
CA LEU A 324 21.18 4.29 -1.69
C LEU A 324 21.07 2.76 -1.61
N LEU A 325 19.85 2.22 -1.67
CA LEU A 325 19.62 0.76 -1.64
C LEU A 325 20.28 0.04 -2.83
N PRO A 326 19.97 0.38 -4.10
CA PRO A 326 20.55 -0.33 -5.25
C PRO A 326 22.04 -0.03 -5.46
N ARG A 327 22.62 0.91 -4.70
CA ARG A 327 24.06 1.19 -4.65
C ARG A 327 24.78 0.50 -3.49
N GLY A 328 24.05 -0.18 -2.59
CA GLY A 328 24.61 -0.83 -1.41
C GLY A 328 25.15 0.15 -0.36
N LEU A 329 24.67 1.40 -0.36
CA LEU A 329 25.12 2.49 0.50
C LEU A 329 24.12 2.86 1.60
N TRP A 330 22.90 2.29 1.57
CA TRP A 330 21.89 2.60 2.57
C TRP A 330 22.24 1.96 3.91
N HIS A 331 22.24 2.78 4.96
CA HIS A 331 22.36 2.37 6.34
C HIS A 331 21.09 2.78 7.09
N VAL A 332 20.56 1.88 7.90
CA VAL A 332 19.45 2.12 8.83
C VAL A 332 20.03 2.03 10.23
N HIS A 333 19.91 3.10 11.03
CA HIS A 333 20.52 3.20 12.37
C HIS A 333 22.01 2.82 12.43
N GLY A 334 22.76 3.12 11.36
CA GLY A 334 24.19 2.80 11.24
C GLY A 334 24.50 1.37 10.77
N THR A 335 23.50 0.50 10.60
CA THR A 335 23.68 -0.85 10.04
C THR A 335 23.42 -0.82 8.54
N ARG A 336 24.36 -1.35 7.76
CA ARG A 336 24.22 -1.44 6.30
C ARG A 336 23.08 -2.39 5.93
N VAL A 337 22.21 -1.93 5.04
CA VAL A 337 21.22 -2.78 4.38
C VAL A 337 21.93 -3.65 3.35
N ALA A 338 21.95 -4.96 3.57
CA ALA A 338 22.69 -5.95 2.78
C ALA A 338 21.77 -7.04 2.20
N PRO A 339 21.03 -6.78 1.10
CA PRO A 339 20.13 -7.76 0.49
C PRO A 339 20.83 -9.04 0.02
N GLU A 340 22.15 -8.98 -0.23
CA GLU A 340 22.95 -10.14 -0.61
C GLU A 340 23.01 -11.22 0.47
N LEU A 341 22.72 -10.88 1.74
CA LEU A 341 22.73 -11.83 2.86
C LEU A 341 21.41 -12.61 2.98
N ILE A 342 20.41 -12.31 2.16
CA ILE A 342 19.17 -13.11 2.08
C ILE A 342 19.47 -14.33 1.21
N GLU A 343 19.36 -15.54 1.77
CA GLU A 343 19.72 -16.78 1.06
C GLU A 343 18.50 -17.67 0.77
N ASP A 344 17.74 -17.98 1.82
CA ASP A 344 16.73 -19.03 1.80
C ASP A 344 15.30 -18.53 1.60
N THR A 345 15.09 -17.25 1.37
CA THR A 345 13.76 -16.68 1.15
C THR A 345 13.49 -16.57 -0.35
N PRO A 346 12.59 -17.36 -0.96
CA PRO A 346 12.18 -17.16 -2.34
C PRO A 346 11.62 -15.75 -2.56
N LEU A 347 11.92 -15.19 -3.72
CA LEU A 347 11.56 -13.82 -4.09
C LEU A 347 10.75 -13.81 -5.38
N LEU A 348 9.56 -13.23 -5.32
CA LEU A 348 8.70 -12.97 -6.48
C LEU A 348 8.61 -11.45 -6.70
N THR A 349 8.96 -10.99 -7.90
CA THR A 349 8.73 -9.59 -8.31
C THR A 349 7.62 -9.52 -9.36
N ILE A 350 6.71 -8.56 -9.22
CA ILE A 350 5.56 -8.38 -10.12
C ILE A 350 5.53 -6.95 -10.62
N GLU A 351 5.40 -6.77 -11.93
CA GLU A 351 5.35 -5.46 -12.59
C GLU A 351 4.20 -5.41 -13.61
N GLY A 352 3.61 -4.23 -13.83
CA GLY A 352 2.64 -4.00 -14.90
C GLY A 352 3.35 -3.60 -16.20
N GLU A 353 2.92 -4.13 -17.34
CA GLU A 353 3.50 -3.76 -18.64
C GLU A 353 3.33 -2.25 -18.94
N LEU A 354 2.18 -1.68 -18.55
CA LEU A 354 1.79 -0.29 -18.81
C LEU A 354 1.88 0.57 -17.54
N ASP A 355 2.67 0.15 -16.55
CA ASP A 355 2.86 0.89 -15.30
C ASP A 355 3.65 2.18 -15.54
N ASP A 356 2.98 3.31 -15.34
CA ASP A 356 3.51 4.67 -15.49
C ASP A 356 4.00 5.28 -14.16
N ILE A 357 3.89 4.54 -13.05
CA ILE A 357 4.33 4.94 -11.71
C ILE A 357 5.69 4.30 -11.42
N SER A 358 5.74 2.96 -11.43
CA SER A 358 6.95 2.17 -11.30
C SER A 358 7.28 1.50 -12.62
N GLY A 359 8.21 2.11 -13.36
CA GLY A 359 8.58 1.63 -14.68
C GLY A 359 9.13 0.21 -14.66
N GLN A 360 9.04 -0.48 -15.81
CA GLN A 360 9.53 -1.85 -15.96
C GLN A 360 11.00 -1.97 -15.54
N GLY A 361 11.31 -3.01 -14.78
CA GLY A 361 12.63 -3.31 -14.26
C GLY A 361 12.93 -2.69 -12.89
N GLN A 362 12.17 -1.69 -12.43
CA GLN A 362 12.43 -1.06 -11.13
C GLN A 362 12.22 -2.01 -9.96
N THR A 363 11.17 -2.83 -9.98
CA THR A 363 10.89 -3.84 -8.93
C THR A 363 11.77 -5.07 -9.15
N ARG A 364 11.92 -5.49 -10.41
CA ARG A 364 12.74 -6.63 -10.81
C ARG A 364 14.20 -6.50 -10.36
N ALA A 365 14.70 -5.29 -10.21
CA ALA A 365 16.05 -5.00 -9.71
C ALA A 365 16.36 -5.67 -8.35
N ALA A 366 15.35 -5.99 -7.53
CA ALA A 366 15.55 -6.75 -6.30
C ALA A 366 16.31 -8.07 -6.50
N HIS A 367 16.12 -8.72 -7.67
CA HIS A 367 16.81 -9.97 -8.02
C HIS A 367 18.33 -9.80 -8.16
N ASP A 368 18.77 -8.64 -8.64
CA ASP A 368 20.19 -8.30 -8.81
C ASP A 368 20.84 -7.93 -7.48
N LEU A 369 20.05 -7.41 -6.53
CA LEU A 369 20.52 -7.06 -5.18
C LEU A 369 20.59 -8.28 -4.26
N CYS A 370 19.63 -9.19 -4.37
CA CYS A 370 19.55 -10.39 -3.52
C CYS A 370 20.39 -11.54 -4.11
N THR A 371 21.71 -11.37 -4.17
CA THR A 371 22.62 -12.34 -4.79
C THR A 371 22.76 -13.65 -3.98
N GLY A 372 22.49 -13.64 -2.68
CA GLY A 372 22.44 -14.85 -1.85
C GLY A 372 21.27 -15.77 -2.19
N ILE A 373 20.17 -15.24 -2.74
CA ILE A 373 19.03 -16.04 -3.18
C ILE A 373 19.44 -16.79 -4.46
N ARG A 374 19.32 -18.12 -4.45
CA ARG A 374 19.58 -18.95 -5.63
C ARG A 374 18.61 -18.61 -6.77
N ASP A 375 19.08 -18.60 -8.01
CA ASP A 375 18.27 -18.18 -9.18
C ASP A 375 16.98 -18.99 -9.36
N GLU A 376 16.97 -20.27 -8.97
CA GLU A 376 15.78 -21.12 -8.98
C GLU A 376 14.67 -20.70 -7.98
N LEU A 377 15.00 -19.81 -7.05
CA LEU A 377 14.09 -19.23 -6.06
C LEU A 377 13.69 -17.77 -6.41
N LYS A 378 14.15 -17.26 -7.55
CA LYS A 378 13.84 -15.92 -8.06
C LYS A 378 12.81 -16.00 -9.17
N PHE A 379 11.64 -15.43 -8.93
CA PHE A 379 10.51 -15.43 -9.87
C PHE A 379 10.18 -14.01 -10.28
N HIS A 380 9.76 -13.84 -11.53
CA HIS A 380 9.33 -12.55 -12.06
C HIS A 380 8.08 -12.70 -12.93
N LEU A 381 7.12 -11.81 -12.74
CA LEU A 381 5.89 -11.75 -13.52
C LEU A 381 5.70 -10.32 -14.06
N THR A 382 5.62 -10.19 -15.39
CA THR A 382 5.14 -8.97 -16.04
C THR A 382 3.68 -9.17 -16.47
N VAL A 383 2.78 -8.40 -15.88
CA VAL A 383 1.34 -8.52 -16.14
C VAL A 383 0.98 -7.72 -17.39
N GLN A 384 0.72 -8.44 -18.48
CA GLN A 384 0.43 -7.86 -19.79
C GLN A 384 -0.81 -6.96 -19.76
N GLY A 385 -0.69 -5.77 -20.34
CA GLY A 385 -1.72 -4.73 -20.39
C GLY A 385 -2.13 -4.13 -19.05
N ALA A 386 -1.52 -4.52 -17.93
CA ALA A 386 -1.82 -3.93 -16.63
C ALA A 386 -1.07 -2.61 -16.44
N GLY A 387 -1.80 -1.58 -15.98
CA GLY A 387 -1.20 -0.41 -15.33
C GLY A 387 -0.84 -0.72 -13.88
N HIS A 388 -0.47 0.32 -13.11
CA HIS A 388 0.01 0.16 -11.74
C HIS A 388 -0.97 -0.56 -10.81
N TYR A 389 -2.27 -0.21 -10.82
CA TYR A 389 -3.24 -0.84 -9.91
C TYR A 389 -3.67 -2.24 -10.34
N GLY A 390 -3.59 -2.54 -11.64
CA GLY A 390 -4.02 -3.83 -12.19
C GLY A 390 -3.23 -5.03 -11.67
N ILE A 391 -2.04 -4.78 -11.08
CA ILE A 391 -1.21 -5.84 -10.50
C ILE A 391 -1.59 -6.21 -9.07
N PHE A 392 -2.46 -5.44 -8.40
CA PHE A 392 -2.86 -5.71 -7.01
C PHE A 392 -4.36 -5.51 -6.72
N SER A 393 -5.12 -4.98 -7.67
CA SER A 393 -6.57 -4.76 -7.54
C SER A 393 -7.31 -5.08 -8.84
N GLY A 394 -8.63 -5.27 -8.76
CA GLY A 394 -9.49 -5.47 -9.93
C GLY A 394 -9.37 -6.83 -10.61
N ARG A 395 -9.81 -6.89 -11.87
CA ARG A 395 -9.98 -8.15 -12.62
C ARG A 395 -8.65 -8.86 -12.89
N ARG A 396 -7.62 -8.15 -13.34
CA ARG A 396 -6.31 -8.76 -13.62
C ARG A 396 -5.67 -9.34 -12.36
N TRP A 397 -5.77 -8.63 -11.23
CA TRP A 397 -5.36 -9.17 -9.94
C TRP A 397 -6.05 -10.51 -9.64
N ARG A 398 -7.39 -10.57 -9.70
CA ARG A 398 -8.13 -11.79 -9.37
C ARG A 398 -7.84 -12.97 -10.30
N ASN A 399 -7.73 -12.70 -11.61
CA ASN A 399 -7.71 -13.75 -12.62
C ASN A 399 -6.31 -14.16 -13.09
N HIS A 400 -5.30 -13.30 -12.91
CA HIS A 400 -3.95 -13.52 -13.44
C HIS A 400 -2.87 -13.43 -12.37
N VAL A 401 -2.92 -12.41 -11.50
CA VAL A 401 -1.81 -12.20 -10.53
C VAL A 401 -1.97 -13.03 -9.27
N TYR A 402 -3.14 -13.00 -8.65
CA TYR A 402 -3.40 -13.73 -7.40
C TYR A 402 -3.19 -15.25 -7.53
N PRO A 403 -3.59 -15.93 -8.63
CA PRO A 403 -3.28 -17.34 -8.81
C PRO A 403 -1.77 -17.64 -8.75
N GLU A 404 -0.93 -16.79 -9.37
CA GLU A 404 0.53 -16.92 -9.34
C GLU A 404 1.09 -16.66 -7.93
N VAL A 405 0.59 -15.63 -7.24
CA VAL A 405 0.98 -15.33 -5.85
C VAL A 405 0.61 -16.49 -4.91
N LYS A 406 -0.60 -17.04 -5.06
CA LYS A 406 -1.07 -18.20 -4.30
C LYS A 406 -0.19 -19.43 -4.53
N ALA A 407 0.11 -19.74 -5.79
CA ALA A 407 0.98 -20.86 -6.15
C ALA A 407 2.40 -20.67 -5.61
N PHE A 408 2.93 -19.45 -5.69
CA PHE A 408 4.23 -19.09 -5.13
C PHE A 408 4.30 -19.28 -3.61
N ILE A 409 3.28 -18.79 -2.87
CA ILE A 409 3.18 -18.98 -1.42
C ILE A 409 3.14 -20.46 -1.07
N ALA A 410 2.30 -21.25 -1.74
CA ALA A 410 2.20 -22.69 -1.51
C ALA A 410 3.55 -23.40 -1.71
N ARG A 411 4.25 -23.12 -2.83
CA ARG A 411 5.58 -23.66 -3.10
C ARG A 411 6.61 -23.28 -2.04
N ALA A 412 6.57 -22.04 -1.55
CA ALA A 412 7.47 -21.59 -0.49
C ALA A 412 7.19 -22.30 0.85
N SER A 413 5.92 -22.50 1.21
CA SER A 413 5.56 -23.23 2.43
C SER A 413 6.00 -24.70 2.39
N GLU A 414 5.85 -25.39 1.26
CA GLU A 414 6.28 -26.79 1.08
C GLU A 414 7.81 -26.96 1.19
N ARG A 415 8.57 -25.96 0.76
CA ARG A 415 10.03 -25.96 0.92
C ARG A 415 10.44 -25.85 2.39
N SER A 416 9.73 -25.03 3.16
CA SER A 416 10.07 -24.86 4.58
C SER A 416 9.81 -26.12 5.40
N THR A 417 8.79 -26.91 5.05
CA THR A 417 8.47 -28.15 5.79
C THR A 417 9.37 -29.33 5.42
N SER A 418 10.08 -29.25 4.29
CA SER A 418 11.02 -30.30 3.84
C SER A 418 12.47 -30.08 4.29
N LYS A 419 12.79 -28.97 4.96
CA LYS A 419 14.11 -28.74 5.56
C LYS A 419 14.23 -29.61 6.84
N PRO A 420 15.18 -30.56 6.92
CA PRO A 420 15.37 -31.34 8.14
C PRO A 420 15.71 -30.38 9.30
N PRO A 421 15.26 -30.68 10.55
CA PRO A 421 15.66 -29.88 11.70
C PRO A 421 17.19 -29.82 11.77
N PRO A 422 17.78 -28.70 12.24
CA PRO A 422 19.22 -28.63 12.42
C PRO A 422 19.66 -29.82 13.26
N SER A 423 20.68 -30.54 12.78
CA SER A 423 21.31 -31.60 13.56
C SER A 423 21.73 -30.98 14.89
N LEU A 424 21.15 -31.49 15.98
CA LEU A 424 21.78 -31.34 17.28
C LEU A 424 23.12 -32.06 17.12
N ASP A 425 24.19 -31.29 16.95
CA ASP A 425 25.53 -31.84 17.01
C ASP A 425 25.63 -32.58 18.35
N GLU A 426 25.80 -33.89 18.25
CA GLU A 426 26.19 -34.72 19.36
C GLU A 426 27.52 -34.16 19.86
N ASP A 427 27.51 -33.56 21.05
CA ASP A 427 28.72 -33.24 21.80
C ASP A 427 29.50 -34.55 21.98
N GLU A 428 30.47 -34.77 21.10
CA GLU A 428 31.52 -35.75 21.24
C GLU A 428 32.31 -35.43 22.52
N GLY A 429 32.19 -36.32 23.51
CA GLY A 429 33.31 -36.85 24.28
C GLY A 429 34.24 -35.86 24.98
N CYS A 430 34.08 -35.75 26.30
CA CYS A 430 35.21 -35.60 27.20
C CYS A 430 35.20 -36.75 28.22
N ASP A 431 35.83 -37.85 27.82
CA ASP A 431 36.57 -38.71 28.74
C ASP A 431 37.99 -38.15 28.87
N GLY A 432 38.43 -37.88 30.11
CA GLY A 432 39.76 -37.39 30.46
C GLY A 432 39.89 -37.10 31.94
#